data_AF-W5W9V7-F1
#
_entry.id   AF-W5W9V7-F1
#
_cell.length_a   1.000
_cell.length_b   1.000
_cell.length_c   1.000
_cell.angle_alpha   90.00
_cell.angle_beta   90.00
_cell.angle_gamma   90.00
#
_symmetry.space_group_name_H-M   'P 1'
#
loop_
_entity.id
_entity.type
_entity.pdbx_description
1 polymer ?
#
loop_
_entity_poly.entity_id
_entity_poly.type
_entity_poly.pdbx_seq_one_letter_code
_entity_poly.pdbx_strand_id
1 'polypeptide(L)'
;MSTINGLPAHVLLVHAIVVLLPLSALLLVLSAVWAKARRMLALPNALLAVLVLILVPITTDAGEWLERRVPRTSLLHAHTELGDTALFVAIPVAVLVLVVWWRQRESAIASQPSAEFGVDEVAGSGTSTMTMTAVRRRTFLAPASRAVTTVIAVLAVLVAGAACYQVYRIGDSGAQASWQGRFSSEPAPRGGH
;
A
#
# COMPACT_ATOMS: atom_id res chain seq x y z
N MET A 1 11.53 25.06 4.97
CA MET A 1 12.44 24.04 5.54
C MET A 1 11.70 23.35 6.66
N SER A 2 11.23 22.12 6.46
CA SER A 2 10.60 21.35 7.53
C SER A 2 11.68 20.57 8.26
N THR A 3 12.29 21.17 9.27
CA THR A 3 12.95 20.40 10.33
C THR A 3 11.85 19.93 11.27
N ILE A 4 11.81 18.64 11.60
CA ILE A 4 10.88 18.07 12.57
C ILE A 4 11.74 17.62 13.74
N ASN A 5 11.53 18.21 14.92
CA ASN A 5 12.33 17.91 16.11
C ASN A 5 13.86 18.06 15.91
N GLY A 6 14.29 19.04 15.11
CA GLY A 6 15.70 19.32 14.84
C GLY A 6 16.39 18.37 13.85
N LEU A 7 15.70 17.34 13.35
CA LEU A 7 16.20 16.42 12.33
C LEU A 7 15.73 16.85 10.93
N PRO A 8 16.52 16.60 9.87
CA PRO A 8 16.07 16.81 8.50
C PRO A 8 14.82 15.96 8.24
N ALA A 9 13.66 16.57 7.93
CA ALA A 9 12.42 15.81 7.72
C ALA A 9 12.57 14.72 6.65
N HIS A 10 13.48 14.92 5.68
CA HIS A 10 13.81 13.92 4.68
C HIS A 10 14.16 12.55 5.29
N VAL A 11 14.96 12.51 6.37
CA VAL A 11 15.34 11.23 7.00
C VAL A 11 14.13 10.52 7.58
N LEU A 12 13.23 11.26 8.25
CA LEU A 12 12.00 10.68 8.80
C LEU A 12 11.04 10.21 7.71
N LEU A 13 10.94 10.95 6.60
CA LEU A 13 10.13 10.57 5.44
C LEU A 13 10.67 9.29 4.79
N VAL A 14 11.99 9.16 4.64
CA VAL A 14 12.63 7.93 4.15
C VAL A 14 12.35 6.75 5.08
N HIS A 15 12.48 6.93 6.40
CA HIS A 15 12.14 5.86 7.35
C HIS A 15 10.67 5.46 7.27
N ALA A 16 9.77 6.44 7.15
CA ALA A 16 8.35 6.18 6.99
C ALA A 16 8.11 5.34 5.73
N ILE A 17 8.63 5.73 4.56
CA ILE A 17 8.34 5.01 3.32
C ILE A 17 8.95 3.60 3.29
N VAL A 18 10.17 3.43 3.82
CA VAL A 18 10.88 2.14 3.89
C VAL A 18 10.12 1.14 4.78
N VAL A 19 9.33 1.61 5.75
CA VAL A 19 8.50 0.74 6.59
C VAL A 19 7.09 0.58 6.02
N LEU A 20 6.44 1.69 5.64
CA LEU A 20 5.03 1.71 5.25
C LEU A 20 4.78 0.99 3.91
N LEU A 21 5.67 1.10 2.93
CA LEU A 21 5.48 0.45 1.62
C LEU A 21 5.59 -1.09 1.72
N PRO A 22 6.63 -1.68 2.34
CA PRO A 22 6.67 -3.13 2.58
C PRO A 22 5.55 -3.61 3.48
N LEU A 23 5.15 -2.83 4.48
CA LEU A 23 4.01 -3.15 5.33
C LEU A 23 2.71 -3.22 4.52
N SER A 24 2.46 -2.24 3.64
CA SER A 24 1.27 -2.23 2.78
C SER A 24 1.27 -3.41 1.80
N ALA A 25 2.43 -3.73 1.21
CA ALA A 25 2.61 -4.90 0.36
C ALA A 25 2.34 -6.22 1.10
N LEU A 26 2.81 -6.36 2.34
CA LEU A 26 2.54 -7.52 3.18
C LEU A 26 1.05 -7.64 3.53
N LEU A 27 0.42 -6.53 3.90
CA LEU A 27 -1.02 -6.49 4.18
C LEU A 27 -1.86 -6.80 2.93
N LEU A 28 -1.40 -6.38 1.74
CA LEU A 28 -2.02 -6.73 0.47
C LEU A 28 -2.00 -8.25 0.26
N VAL A 29 -0.83 -8.88 0.41
CA VAL A 29 -0.70 -10.35 0.29
C VAL A 29 -1.54 -11.07 1.34
N LEU A 30 -1.50 -10.63 2.61
CA LEU A 30 -2.27 -11.21 3.69
C LEU A 30 -3.78 -11.11 3.43
N SER A 31 -4.24 -9.97 2.92
CA SER A 31 -5.63 -9.78 2.51
C SER A 31 -5.99 -10.67 1.32
N ALA A 32 -5.06 -10.92 0.38
CA ALA A 32 -5.32 -11.81 -0.75
C ALA A 32 -5.50 -13.27 -0.31
N VAL A 33 -4.72 -13.77 0.65
CA VAL A 33 -4.77 -15.18 1.08
C VAL A 33 -5.81 -15.44 2.18
N TRP A 34 -6.06 -14.48 3.08
CA TRP A 34 -6.89 -14.72 4.28
C TRP A 34 -8.24 -14.00 4.26
N ALA A 35 -9.29 -14.74 3.88
CA ALA A 35 -10.65 -14.21 3.74
C ALA A 35 -11.25 -13.56 5.01
N LYS A 36 -10.87 -14.02 6.21
CA LYS A 36 -11.34 -13.46 7.49
C LYS A 36 -10.64 -12.14 7.83
N ALA A 37 -9.33 -12.06 7.57
CA ALA A 37 -8.54 -10.86 7.84
C ALA A 37 -8.85 -9.70 6.87
N ARG A 38 -9.35 -10.02 5.66
CA ARG A 38 -9.75 -9.06 4.63
C ARG A 38 -10.55 -7.88 5.17
N ARG A 39 -11.63 -8.13 5.92
CA ARG A 39 -12.57 -7.08 6.36
C ARG A 39 -11.97 -6.10 7.36
N MET A 40 -11.06 -6.56 8.22
CA MET A 40 -10.43 -5.69 9.22
C MET A 40 -9.23 -4.94 8.67
N LEU A 41 -8.45 -5.57 7.78
CA LEU A 41 -7.20 -5.00 7.27
C LEU A 41 -7.40 -4.13 6.02
N ALA A 42 -8.52 -4.28 5.29
CA ALA A 42 -8.69 -3.58 4.03
C ALA A 42 -8.74 -2.06 4.18
N LEU A 43 -9.41 -1.53 5.21
CA LEU A 43 -9.51 -0.08 5.41
C LEU A 43 -8.18 0.52 5.91
N PRO A 44 -7.53 -0.03 6.95
CA PRO A 44 -6.19 0.41 7.34
C PRO A 44 -5.17 0.31 6.20
N ASN A 45 -5.19 -0.78 5.43
CA ASN A 45 -4.26 -0.95 4.32
C ASN A 45 -4.56 0.03 3.16
N ALA A 46 -5.82 0.31 2.85
CA ALA A 46 -6.17 1.32 1.84
C ALA A 46 -5.70 2.72 2.24
N LEU A 47 -5.90 3.10 3.51
CA LEU A 47 -5.39 4.37 4.03
C LEU A 47 -3.86 4.42 3.96
N LEU A 48 -3.19 3.33 4.35
CA LEU A 48 -1.74 3.19 4.28
C LEU A 48 -1.22 3.31 2.84
N ALA A 49 -1.88 2.67 1.88
CA ALA A 49 -1.49 2.71 0.48
C ALA A 49 -1.63 4.12 -0.12
N VAL A 50 -2.71 4.83 0.21
CA VAL A 50 -2.89 6.23 -0.19
C VAL A 50 -1.83 7.12 0.46
N LEU A 51 -1.56 6.92 1.75
CA LEU A 51 -0.51 7.65 2.46
C LEU A 51 0.85 7.43 1.81
N VAL A 52 1.21 6.18 1.49
CA VAL A 52 2.45 5.84 0.78
C VAL A 52 2.51 6.55 -0.57
N LEU A 53 1.45 6.49 -1.36
CA LEU A 53 1.40 7.13 -2.68
C LEU A 53 1.64 8.66 -2.61
N ILE A 54 1.16 9.31 -1.56
CA ILE A 54 1.40 10.73 -1.29
C ILE A 54 2.83 10.97 -0.76
N LEU A 55 3.35 10.07 0.07
CA LEU A 55 4.67 10.22 0.69
C LEU A 55 5.82 9.99 -0.28
N VAL A 56 5.66 9.13 -1.29
CA VAL A 56 6.71 8.83 -2.28
C VAL A 56 7.22 10.11 -2.96
N PRO A 57 6.40 10.93 -3.65
CA PRO A 57 6.90 12.11 -4.34
C PRO A 57 7.50 13.14 -3.37
N ILE A 58 6.90 13.30 -2.18
CA ILE A 58 7.43 14.20 -1.13
C ILE A 58 8.83 13.75 -0.70
N THR A 59 9.07 12.44 -0.60
CA THR A 59 10.37 11.88 -0.22
C THR A 59 11.40 12.02 -1.33
N THR A 60 10.99 11.79 -2.58
CA THR A 60 11.83 11.98 -3.79
C THR A 60 12.28 13.43 -3.93
N ASP A 61 11.34 14.39 -3.90
CA ASP A 61 11.64 15.83 -3.99
C ASP A 61 12.61 16.27 -2.89
N ALA A 62 12.45 15.71 -1.69
CA ALA A 62 13.32 15.98 -0.56
C ALA A 62 14.74 15.39 -0.75
N GLY A 63 14.87 14.26 -1.44
CA GLY A 63 16.15 13.65 -1.81
C GLY A 63 16.91 14.48 -2.85
N GLU A 64 16.24 14.87 -3.92
CA GLU A 64 16.80 15.78 -4.95
C GLU A 64 17.17 17.14 -4.37
N TRP A 65 16.40 17.62 -3.39
CA TRP A 65 16.74 18.81 -2.64
C TRP A 65 18.08 18.61 -1.94
N LEU A 66 18.30 17.49 -1.25
CA LEU A 66 19.55 17.24 -0.53
C LEU A 66 20.75 17.05 -1.48
N GLU A 67 20.56 16.34 -2.61
CA GLU A 67 21.60 16.12 -3.62
C GLU A 67 22.19 17.45 -4.13
N ARG A 68 21.37 18.50 -4.25
CA ARG A 68 21.81 19.84 -4.66
C ARG A 68 22.68 20.57 -3.62
N ARG A 69 22.72 20.11 -2.37
CA ARG A 69 23.47 20.75 -1.26
C ARG A 69 24.70 19.95 -0.81
N VAL A 70 24.86 18.71 -1.26
CA VAL A 70 25.94 17.80 -0.86
C VAL A 70 26.91 17.63 -2.03
N PRO A 71 28.23 17.39 -1.81
CA PRO A 71 29.16 17.09 -2.89
C PRO A 71 28.63 15.96 -3.78
N ARG A 72 28.52 16.23 -5.09
CA ARG A 72 28.01 15.26 -6.05
C ARG A 72 29.00 14.12 -6.21
N THR A 73 28.54 12.90 -5.98
CA THR A 73 29.26 11.66 -6.27
C THR A 73 28.42 10.82 -7.21
N SER A 74 29.06 9.95 -8.00
CA SER A 74 28.34 9.04 -8.91
C SER A 74 27.38 8.12 -8.16
N LEU A 75 27.75 7.69 -6.95
CA LEU A 75 26.91 6.85 -6.09
C LEU A 75 25.68 7.58 -5.56
N LEU A 76 25.84 8.86 -5.17
CA LEU A 76 24.72 9.68 -4.72
C LEU A 76 23.70 9.87 -5.84
N HIS A 77 24.17 10.15 -7.05
CA HIS A 77 23.31 10.31 -8.23
C HIS A 77 22.58 9.01 -8.61
N ALA A 78 23.28 7.87 -8.59
CA ALA A 78 22.66 6.57 -8.83
C ALA A 78 21.59 6.22 -7.76
N HIS A 79 21.80 6.64 -6.51
CA HIS A 79 20.81 6.44 -5.45
C HIS A 79 19.56 7.31 -5.65
N THR A 80 19.72 8.59 -6.02
CA THR A 80 18.58 9.48 -6.27
C THR A 80 17.79 9.08 -7.50
N GLU A 81 18.45 8.70 -8.59
CA GLU A 81 17.80 8.16 -9.79
C GLU A 81 17.00 6.87 -9.49
N LEU A 82 17.54 5.98 -8.64
CA LEU A 82 16.78 4.81 -8.16
C LEU A 82 15.57 5.22 -7.31
N GLY A 83 15.67 6.29 -6.53
CA GLY A 83 14.57 6.88 -5.75
C GLY A 83 13.40 7.31 -6.63
N ASP A 84 13.66 7.90 -7.79
CA ASP A 84 12.61 8.36 -8.73
C ASP A 84 11.75 7.19 -9.24
N THR A 85 12.38 6.03 -9.42
CA THR A 85 11.68 4.84 -9.89
C THR A 85 10.72 4.23 -8.85
N ALA A 86 10.79 4.64 -7.57
CA ALA A 86 9.92 4.14 -6.51
C ALA A 86 8.44 4.39 -6.78
N LEU A 87 8.09 5.50 -7.45
CA LEU A 87 6.71 5.82 -7.83
C LEU A 87 6.09 4.77 -8.73
N PHE A 88 6.85 4.24 -9.70
CA PHE A 88 6.36 3.21 -10.62
C PHE A 88 5.98 1.91 -9.94
N VAL A 89 6.56 1.61 -8.78
CA VAL A 89 6.25 0.42 -7.99
C VAL A 89 5.16 0.70 -6.95
N ALA A 90 5.14 1.90 -6.37
CA ALA A 90 4.12 2.30 -5.41
C ALA A 90 2.71 2.40 -6.03
N ILE A 91 2.60 2.88 -7.28
CA ILE A 91 1.31 3.03 -7.97
C ILE A 91 0.58 1.67 -8.12
N PRO A 92 1.19 0.61 -8.70
CA PRO A 92 0.55 -0.71 -8.78
C PRO A 92 0.13 -1.28 -7.43
N VAL A 93 0.96 -1.12 -6.38
CA VAL A 93 0.60 -1.55 -5.01
C VAL A 93 -0.68 -0.84 -4.57
N ALA A 94 -0.71 0.49 -4.68
CA ALA A 94 -1.84 1.28 -4.24
C ALA A 94 -3.12 0.94 -5.01
N VAL A 95 -3.03 0.79 -6.34
CA VAL A 95 -4.16 0.38 -7.17
C VAL A 95 -4.69 -0.98 -6.75
N LEU A 96 -3.84 -1.99 -6.56
CA LEU A 96 -4.27 -3.32 -6.15
C LEU A 96 -4.92 -3.30 -4.76
N VAL A 97 -4.36 -2.55 -3.82
CA VAL A 97 -4.95 -2.38 -2.49
C VAL A 97 -6.34 -1.75 -2.57
N LEU A 98 -6.51 -0.69 -3.35
CA LEU A 98 -7.79 0.00 -3.52
C LEU A 98 -8.83 -0.89 -4.22
N VAL A 99 -8.42 -1.66 -5.24
CA VAL A 99 -9.29 -2.63 -5.92
C VAL A 99 -9.75 -3.71 -4.94
N VAL A 100 -8.85 -4.24 -4.11
CA VAL A 100 -9.19 -5.24 -3.09
C VAL A 100 -10.12 -4.65 -2.03
N TRP A 101 -9.90 -3.42 -1.59
CA TRP A 101 -10.79 -2.72 -0.64
C TRP A 101 -12.17 -2.45 -1.24
N TRP A 102 -12.24 -1.94 -2.47
CA TRP A 102 -13.50 -1.64 -3.17
C TRP A 102 -14.37 -2.89 -3.32
N ARG A 103 -13.79 -4.00 -3.82
CA ARG A 103 -14.50 -5.29 -3.97
C ARG A 103 -15.08 -5.82 -2.65
N GLN A 104 -14.40 -5.56 -1.54
CA GLN A 104 -14.89 -5.96 -0.22
C GLN A 104 -16.04 -5.09 0.27
N ARG A 105 -16.01 -3.78 -0.01
CA ARG A 105 -17.09 -2.84 0.35
C ARG A 105 -18.40 -3.22 -0.33
N GLU A 106 -18.36 -3.56 -1.61
CA GLU A 106 -19.55 -4.01 -2.36
C GLU A 106 -20.15 -5.30 -1.78
N SER A 107 -19.30 -6.24 -1.34
CA SER A 107 -19.73 -7.49 -0.73
C SER A 107 -20.43 -7.29 0.63
N ALA A 108 -20.02 -6.28 1.40
CA ALA A 108 -20.63 -5.92 2.68
C ALA A 108 -21.98 -5.21 2.50
N ILE A 109 -22.10 -4.32 1.51
CA ILE A 109 -23.35 -3.59 1.22
C ILE A 109 -24.42 -4.54 0.66
N ALA A 110 -24.03 -5.47 -0.22
CA ALA A 110 -24.94 -6.48 -0.78
C ALA A 110 -25.49 -7.48 0.26
N SER A 111 -24.89 -7.54 1.46
CA SER A 111 -25.31 -8.43 2.55
C SER A 111 -26.34 -7.80 3.49
N GLN A 112 -26.75 -6.54 3.26
CA GLN A 112 -27.82 -5.93 4.05
C GLN A 112 -29.18 -6.42 3.51
N PRO A 113 -29.99 -7.13 4.31
CA PRO A 113 -31.37 -7.40 3.94
C PRO A 113 -32.06 -6.05 3.86
N SER A 114 -32.43 -5.63 2.65
CA SER A 114 -33.31 -4.49 2.46
C SER A 114 -34.65 -4.90 3.07
N ALA A 115 -34.89 -4.56 4.33
CA ALA A 115 -36.23 -4.54 4.89
C ALA A 115 -36.96 -3.34 4.27
N GLU A 116 -37.21 -3.41 2.97
CA GLU A 116 -38.10 -2.49 2.29
C GLU A 116 -39.51 -2.94 2.67
N PHE A 117 -40.05 -2.35 3.74
CA PHE A 117 -41.46 -2.46 4.09
C PHE A 117 -42.27 -1.68 3.05
N GLY A 118 -42.54 -2.33 1.91
CA GLY A 118 -43.59 -1.90 1.00
C GLY A 118 -44.94 -2.22 1.63
N VAL A 119 -45.65 -1.21 2.13
CA VAL A 119 -47.06 -1.34 2.51
C VAL A 119 -47.89 -1.06 1.28
N ASP A 120 -48.19 -2.10 0.50
CA ASP A 120 -49.30 -2.04 -0.44
C ASP A 120 -50.57 -2.37 0.34
N GLU A 121 -51.29 -1.31 0.75
CA GLU A 121 -52.59 -1.44 1.41
C GLU A 121 -53.64 -1.89 0.37
N VAL A 122 -53.88 -3.19 0.28
CA VAL A 122 -55.03 -3.73 -0.46
C VAL A 122 -56.25 -3.65 0.44
N ALA A 123 -57.08 -2.63 0.21
CA ALA A 123 -58.38 -2.48 0.84
C ALA A 123 -59.32 -3.61 0.37
N GLY A 124 -59.52 -4.64 1.20
CA GLY A 124 -60.57 -5.64 0.99
C GLY A 124 -60.36 -6.96 1.72
N SER A 125 -61.07 -7.15 2.83
CA SER A 125 -61.33 -8.44 3.49
C SER A 125 -60.12 -9.19 4.10
N GLY A 126 -59.78 -8.85 5.34
CA GLY A 126 -59.50 -9.81 6.42
C GLY A 126 -58.25 -10.70 6.37
N THR A 127 -57.44 -10.71 5.32
CA THR A 127 -56.19 -11.50 5.30
C THR A 127 -55.11 -10.79 4.51
N SER A 128 -54.26 -10.05 5.22
CA SER A 128 -53.07 -9.40 4.65
C SER A 128 -52.05 -10.46 4.24
N THR A 129 -52.12 -10.90 2.98
CA THR A 129 -51.11 -11.79 2.40
C THR A 129 -49.95 -10.92 1.90
N MET A 130 -48.85 -10.92 2.66
CA MET A 130 -47.65 -10.16 2.32
C MET A 130 -46.93 -10.85 1.15
N THR A 131 -47.02 -10.28 -0.05
CA THR A 131 -46.32 -10.83 -1.23
C THR A 131 -44.99 -10.12 -1.40
N MET A 132 -43.90 -10.79 -1.03
CA MET A 132 -42.53 -10.26 -1.14
C MET A 132 -42.02 -10.36 -2.58
N THR A 133 -42.18 -9.31 -3.39
CA THR A 133 -41.44 -9.19 -4.66
C THR A 133 -40.06 -8.61 -4.39
N ALA A 134 -39.06 -9.48 -4.26
CA ALA A 134 -37.67 -9.09 -4.13
C ALA A 134 -37.18 -8.45 -5.45
N VAL A 135 -37.08 -7.12 -5.48
CA VAL A 135 -36.37 -6.41 -6.55
C VAL A 135 -34.88 -6.72 -6.39
N ARG A 136 -34.42 -7.76 -7.06
CA ARG A 136 -32.99 -8.11 -7.12
C ARG A 136 -32.27 -7.01 -7.91
N ARG A 137 -31.77 -5.98 -7.23
CA ARG A 137 -30.79 -5.05 -7.79
C ARG A 137 -29.65 -5.88 -8.36
N ARG A 138 -29.44 -5.79 -9.67
CA ARG A 138 -28.31 -6.43 -10.36
C ARG A 138 -27.04 -5.81 -9.81
N THR A 139 -26.46 -6.45 -8.80
CA THR A 139 -25.09 -6.19 -8.35
C THR A 139 -24.17 -6.59 -9.50
N PHE A 140 -23.53 -5.61 -10.13
CA PHE A 140 -22.66 -5.84 -11.30
C PHE A 140 -21.46 -6.75 -10.99
N LEU A 141 -21.22 -7.11 -9.72
CA LEU A 141 -20.13 -7.99 -9.27
C LEU A 141 -20.54 -8.86 -8.05
N ALA A 142 -21.62 -9.63 -8.16
CA ALA A 142 -21.79 -10.85 -7.34
C ALA A 142 -20.49 -11.71 -7.43
N PRO A 143 -20.09 -12.44 -6.36
CA PRO A 143 -18.69 -12.79 -6.07
C PRO A 143 -17.92 -13.15 -7.33
N ALA A 144 -17.12 -12.19 -7.82
CA ALA A 144 -16.42 -12.33 -9.09
C ALA A 144 -15.67 -13.67 -9.11
N SER A 145 -15.78 -14.37 -10.24
CA SER A 145 -15.41 -15.77 -10.41
C SER A 145 -14.09 -16.12 -9.70
N ARG A 146 -13.97 -17.37 -9.22
CA ARG A 146 -12.74 -17.86 -8.56
C ARG A 146 -11.48 -17.47 -9.36
N ALA A 147 -11.57 -17.50 -10.69
CA ALA A 147 -10.54 -17.02 -11.61
C ALA A 147 -10.09 -15.56 -11.37
N VAL A 148 -11.02 -14.59 -11.30
CA VAL A 148 -10.66 -13.18 -11.06
C VAL A 148 -10.00 -13.01 -9.70
N THR A 149 -10.49 -13.72 -8.68
CA THR A 149 -9.88 -13.68 -7.34
C THR A 149 -8.46 -14.26 -7.33
N THR A 150 -8.25 -15.38 -8.03
CA THR A 150 -6.91 -15.98 -8.20
C THR A 150 -5.97 -15.04 -8.94
N VAL A 151 -6.41 -14.41 -10.04
CA VAL A 151 -5.58 -13.47 -10.80
C VAL A 151 -5.14 -12.29 -9.95
N ILE A 152 -6.06 -11.67 -9.20
CA ILE A 152 -5.69 -10.57 -8.29
C ILE A 152 -4.72 -11.03 -7.21
N ALA A 153 -4.90 -12.23 -6.66
CA ALA A 153 -3.98 -12.76 -5.66
C ALA A 153 -2.57 -12.98 -6.22
N VAL A 154 -2.44 -13.50 -7.43
CA VAL A 154 -1.14 -13.66 -8.12
C VAL A 154 -0.50 -12.30 -8.38
N LEU A 155 -1.25 -11.35 -8.94
CA LEU A 155 -0.76 -9.99 -9.18
C LEU A 155 -0.31 -9.29 -7.89
N ALA A 156 -1.07 -9.45 -6.80
CA ALA A 156 -0.73 -8.93 -5.49
C ALA A 156 0.62 -9.46 -4.98
N VAL A 157 0.87 -10.76 -5.11
CA VAL A 157 2.14 -11.37 -4.70
C VAL A 157 3.31 -10.86 -5.56
N LEU A 158 3.14 -10.80 -6.87
CA LEU A 158 4.19 -10.32 -7.78
C LEU A 158 4.55 -8.84 -7.52
N VAL A 159 3.53 -7.99 -7.39
CA VAL A 159 3.71 -6.56 -7.12
C VAL A 159 4.29 -6.33 -5.71
N ALA A 160 3.88 -7.12 -4.72
CA ALA A 160 4.48 -7.07 -3.38
C ALA A 160 5.97 -7.45 -3.40
N GLY A 161 6.34 -8.50 -4.14
CA GLY A 161 7.73 -8.90 -4.32
C GLY A 161 8.56 -7.80 -5.00
N ALA A 162 8.03 -7.18 -6.04
CA ALA A 162 8.66 -6.05 -6.72
C ALA A 162 8.85 -4.85 -5.77
N ALA A 163 7.86 -4.53 -4.94
CA ALA A 163 7.96 -3.46 -3.94
C ALA A 163 9.07 -3.71 -2.92
N CYS A 164 9.14 -4.91 -2.35
CA CYS A 164 10.20 -5.27 -1.40
C CYS A 164 11.59 -5.22 -2.06
N TYR A 165 11.72 -5.73 -3.28
CA TYR A 165 12.98 -5.70 -4.03
C TYR A 165 13.43 -4.27 -4.33
N GLN A 166 12.51 -3.39 -4.73
CA GLN A 166 12.81 -1.99 -5.02
C GLN A 166 13.27 -1.24 -3.77
N VAL A 167 12.59 -1.43 -2.63
CA VAL A 167 13.00 -0.85 -1.35
C VAL A 167 14.38 -1.34 -0.93
N TYR A 168 14.66 -2.63 -1.08
CA TYR A 168 15.99 -3.20 -0.83
C TYR A 168 17.06 -2.55 -1.71
N ARG A 169 16.83 -2.46 -3.03
CA ARG A 169 17.80 -1.86 -3.97
C ARG A 169 18.08 -0.39 -3.67
N ILE A 170 17.05 0.39 -3.36
CA ILE A 170 17.19 1.80 -2.98
C ILE A 170 17.97 1.91 -1.64
N GLY A 171 17.68 1.03 -0.68
CA GLY A 171 18.39 0.99 0.60
C GLY A 171 19.86 0.65 0.46
N ASP A 172 20.20 -0.37 -0.34
CA ASP A 172 21.58 -0.79 -0.59
C ASP A 172 22.38 0.31 -1.28
N SER A 173 21.82 0.98 -2.30
CA SER A 173 22.50 2.10 -2.97
C SER A 173 22.73 3.29 -2.02
N GLY A 174 21.79 3.54 -1.09
CA GLY A 174 21.94 4.58 -0.07
C GLY A 174 23.02 4.26 0.97
N ALA A 175 23.10 2.99 1.39
CA ALA A 175 24.17 2.50 2.26
C ALA A 175 25.53 2.62 1.57
N GLN A 176 25.63 2.21 0.30
CA GLN A 176 26.84 2.38 -0.49
C GLN A 176 27.26 3.86 -0.60
N ALA A 177 26.33 4.76 -0.92
CA ALA A 177 26.63 6.19 -1.05
C ALA A 177 27.16 6.84 0.24
N SER A 178 26.77 6.32 1.42
CA SER A 178 27.15 6.89 2.72
C SER A 178 28.38 6.22 3.36
N TRP A 179 28.65 4.95 3.06
CA TRP A 179 29.69 4.15 3.72
C TRP A 179 30.92 3.86 2.84
N GLN A 180 30.84 4.00 1.51
CA GLN A 180 32.00 3.70 0.64
C GLN A 180 33.21 4.60 0.97
N GLY A 181 34.38 3.96 1.10
CA GLY A 181 35.66 4.63 1.37
C GLY A 181 35.88 5.11 2.81
N ARG A 182 34.97 4.78 3.75
CA ARG A 182 35.06 5.23 5.16
C ARG A 182 35.48 4.15 6.16
N PHE A 183 35.71 2.90 5.71
CA PHE A 183 36.08 1.78 6.57
C PHE A 183 37.38 1.15 6.12
N SER A 184 38.28 0.94 7.08
CA SER A 184 39.47 0.11 6.95
C SER A 184 39.10 -1.35 7.11
N SER A 185 39.58 -2.22 6.21
CA SER A 185 39.53 -3.68 6.40
C SER A 185 40.55 -4.16 7.44
N GLU A 186 41.53 -3.32 7.76
CA GLU A 186 42.58 -3.61 8.73
C GLU A 186 42.06 -3.30 10.14
N PRO A 187 41.96 -4.30 11.03
CA PRO A 187 41.54 -4.09 12.41
C PRO A 187 42.47 -3.12 13.13
N ALA A 188 41.90 -2.20 13.92
CA ALA A 188 42.71 -1.30 14.74
C ALA A 188 43.72 -2.11 15.58
N PRO A 189 45.01 -1.72 15.64
CA PRO A 189 46.01 -2.45 16.38
C PRO A 189 45.51 -2.68 17.81
N ARG A 190 45.46 -3.94 18.26
CA ARG A 190 45.17 -4.23 19.66
C ARG A 190 46.30 -3.63 20.49
N GLY A 191 46.02 -2.54 21.19
CA GLY A 191 47.00 -1.86 22.05
C GLY A 191 47.65 -2.87 22.99
N GLY A 192 48.93 -3.12 22.79
CA GLY A 192 49.74 -3.90 23.72
C GLY A 192 49.95 -3.06 24.98
N HIS A 193 49.35 -3.51 26.08
CA HIS A 193 49.75 -3.11 27.42
C HIS A 193 50.94 -3.97 27.87
#